data_AF-A0A137SWH9-F1
#
_entry.id   AF-A0A137SWH9-F1
#
_cell.length_a   1.000
_cell.length_b   1.000
_cell.length_c   1.000
_cell.angle_alpha   90.00
_cell.angle_beta   90.00
_cell.angle_gamma   90.00
#
_symmetry.space_group_name_H-M   'P 1'
#
loop_
_entity.id
_entity.type
_entity.pdbx_description
1 polymer ?
#
loop_
_entity_poly.entity_id
_entity_poly.type
_entity_poly.pdbx_seq_one_letter_code
_entity_poly.pdbx_strand_id
1 'polypeptide(L)'
;MNYYELKHFVGMRAIKTAIAVCLGMYLAMLFKIHYPVFVAIAAITSMQPTFAESFQSIWNRAFTAVLGVILGTSFAYLFPSPYLRPIAGGVGILIIIKLLLILKAEKSISLSTIVFMACLATTAKSTFVYGLDRIYGTLLGVAVGFLVNLLIFTPNTHGNFIKDAEAIYKNIKDLYLNHIINGRPDDVHKFDSKINHLKQMHGHMKSESNHFFMPKIDLKRCDKINDLLLELDLRMKILWEYGNDGKIDIKNVEKISRIYKYSIFDHTMRSNNEPDLVYNYQLSMALDSMEEVYRLIKKEEETAYDRKKFGHS
;
A
#
# COMPACT_ATOMS: atom_id res chain seq x y z
N MET A 1 -6.42 22.60 -19.87
CA MET A 1 -5.91 21.84 -18.72
C MET A 1 -5.32 20.56 -19.25
N ASN A 2 -3.99 20.45 -19.24
CA ASN A 2 -3.26 19.43 -19.98
C ASN A 2 -3.22 18.09 -19.20
N TYR A 3 -3.19 16.94 -19.87
CA TYR A 3 -3.18 15.59 -19.24
C TYR A 3 -2.12 15.45 -18.14
N TYR A 4 -0.97 16.10 -18.31
CA TYR A 4 0.13 16.12 -17.36
C TYR A 4 -0.13 16.97 -16.11
N GLU A 5 -0.95 18.01 -16.20
CA GLU A 5 -1.32 18.87 -15.06
C GLU A 5 -2.34 18.19 -14.15
N LEU A 6 -3.29 17.46 -14.75
CA LEU A 6 -4.29 16.69 -13.99
C LEU A 6 -3.64 15.60 -13.13
N LYS A 7 -2.57 14.97 -13.65
CA LYS A 7 -1.79 13.92 -12.97
C LYS A 7 -1.12 14.40 -11.68
N HIS A 8 -0.78 15.69 -11.58
CA HIS A 8 -0.09 16.27 -10.42
C HIS A 8 -1.05 16.82 -9.36
N PHE A 9 -2.28 17.19 -9.74
CA PHE A 9 -3.28 17.77 -8.84
C PHE A 9 -4.30 16.75 -8.31
N VAL A 10 -4.68 15.76 -9.13
CA VAL A 10 -5.69 14.74 -8.80
C VAL A 10 -5.05 13.39 -9.08
N GLY A 11 -4.37 12.82 -8.07
CA GLY A 11 -3.54 11.60 -8.24
C GLY A 11 -4.24 10.49 -9.02
N MET A 12 -3.48 9.69 -9.76
CA MET A 12 -3.96 8.69 -10.74
C MET A 12 -5.06 7.75 -10.22
N ARG A 13 -5.07 7.44 -8.91
CA ARG A 13 -6.14 6.66 -8.27
C ARG A 13 -7.51 7.33 -8.41
N ALA A 14 -7.59 8.65 -8.23
CA ALA A 14 -8.83 9.41 -8.36
C ALA A 14 -9.33 9.43 -9.81
N ILE A 15 -8.44 9.56 -10.79
CA ILE A 15 -8.79 9.51 -12.22
C ILE A 15 -9.42 8.15 -12.58
N LYS A 16 -8.78 7.02 -12.24
CA LYS A 16 -9.34 5.69 -12.55
C LYS A 16 -10.64 5.41 -11.79
N THR A 17 -10.77 5.95 -10.58
CA THR A 17 -12.01 5.86 -9.80
C THR A 17 -13.15 6.59 -10.52
N ALA A 18 -12.92 7.81 -11.00
CA ALA A 18 -13.89 8.57 -11.76
C ALA A 18 -14.30 7.84 -13.05
N ILE A 19 -13.34 7.27 -13.79
CA ILE A 19 -13.63 6.47 -14.99
C ILE A 19 -14.50 5.26 -14.66
N ALA A 20 -14.19 4.52 -13.59
CA ALA A 20 -14.98 3.36 -13.18
C ALA A 20 -16.41 3.74 -12.77
N VAL A 21 -16.59 4.87 -12.09
CA VAL A 21 -17.92 5.38 -11.74
C VAL A 21 -18.69 5.75 -13.00
N CYS A 22 -18.09 6.51 -13.91
CA CYS A 22 -18.72 6.88 -15.18
C CYS A 22 -19.16 5.63 -15.97
N LEU A 23 -18.25 4.68 -16.18
CA LEU A 23 -18.56 3.43 -16.88
C LEU A 23 -19.64 2.62 -16.16
N GLY A 24 -19.54 2.48 -14.84
CA GLY A 24 -20.51 1.76 -14.03
C GLY A 24 -21.90 2.37 -14.14
N MET A 25 -22.01 3.69 -14.06
CA MET A 25 -23.29 4.39 -14.19
C MET A 25 -23.89 4.25 -15.60
N TYR A 26 -23.10 4.32 -16.66
CA TYR A 26 -23.59 4.07 -18.02
C TYR A 26 -24.11 2.63 -18.18
N LEU A 27 -23.39 1.64 -17.63
CA LEU A 27 -23.88 0.26 -17.63
C LEU A 27 -25.14 0.10 -16.79
N ALA A 28 -25.27 0.82 -15.67
CA ALA A 28 -26.48 0.82 -14.86
C ALA A 28 -27.70 1.30 -15.66
N MET A 29 -27.53 2.34 -16.49
CA MET A 29 -28.57 2.83 -17.40
C MET A 29 -28.92 1.78 -18.46
N LEU A 30 -27.91 1.12 -19.05
CA LEU A 30 -28.11 0.08 -20.06
C LEU A 30 -28.89 -1.13 -19.50
N PHE A 31 -28.57 -1.55 -18.28
CA PHE A 31 -29.24 -2.64 -17.58
C PHE A 31 -30.53 -2.22 -16.87
N LYS A 32 -30.96 -0.95 -17.00
CA LYS A 32 -32.18 -0.40 -16.37
C LYS A 32 -32.23 -0.61 -14.85
N ILE A 33 -31.10 -0.47 -14.18
CA ILE A 33 -31.03 -0.50 -12.70
C ILE A 33 -31.70 0.79 -12.18
N HIS A 34 -32.71 0.67 -11.30
CA HIS A 34 -33.48 1.80 -10.77
C HIS A 34 -32.66 2.65 -9.80
N TYR A 35 -31.68 2.04 -9.12
CA TYR A 35 -30.78 2.72 -8.18
C TYR A 35 -29.29 2.65 -8.63
N PRO A 36 -28.87 3.40 -9.67
CA PRO A 36 -27.49 3.44 -10.16
C PRO A 36 -26.44 3.84 -9.11
N VAL A 37 -26.87 4.53 -8.05
CA VAL A 37 -26.00 4.92 -6.93
C VAL A 37 -25.27 3.73 -6.31
N PHE A 38 -25.88 2.53 -6.31
CA PHE A 38 -25.23 1.32 -5.79
C PHE A 38 -24.07 0.86 -6.66
N VAL A 39 -24.19 1.01 -7.98
CA VAL A 39 -23.10 0.76 -8.93
C VAL A 39 -21.95 1.72 -8.68
N ALA A 40 -22.25 3.01 -8.52
CA ALA A 40 -21.24 4.03 -8.25
C ALA A 40 -20.50 3.76 -6.93
N ILE A 41 -21.22 3.54 -5.82
CA ILE A 41 -20.62 3.25 -4.50
C ILE A 41 -19.74 1.99 -4.60
N ALA A 42 -20.23 0.93 -5.23
CA ALA A 42 -19.49 -0.31 -5.39
C ALA A 42 -18.24 -0.14 -6.27
N ALA A 43 -18.32 0.62 -7.36
CA ALA A 43 -17.17 0.92 -8.22
C ALA A 43 -16.08 1.71 -7.47
N ILE A 44 -16.47 2.76 -6.73
CA ILE A 44 -15.54 3.57 -5.93
C ILE A 44 -14.82 2.69 -4.92
N THR A 45 -15.60 1.95 -4.14
CA THR A 45 -15.07 1.23 -3.00
C THR A 45 -14.34 -0.07 -3.43
N SER A 46 -14.47 -0.50 -4.68
CA SER A 46 -13.68 -1.60 -5.27
C SER A 46 -12.30 -1.16 -5.79
N MET A 47 -11.99 0.14 -5.73
CA MET A 47 -10.66 0.70 -6.03
C MET A 47 -9.68 0.43 -4.89
N GLN A 48 -9.21 -0.81 -4.79
CA GLN A 48 -8.24 -1.21 -3.78
C GLN A 48 -6.80 -0.90 -4.22
N PRO A 49 -5.88 -0.67 -3.25
CA PRO A 49 -4.46 -0.43 -3.54
C PRO A 49 -3.78 -1.59 -4.24
N THR A 50 -4.22 -2.82 -3.97
CA THR A 50 -3.60 -4.06 -4.43
C THR A 50 -4.61 -4.93 -5.19
N PHE A 51 -4.14 -5.81 -6.08
CA PHE A 51 -4.99 -6.76 -6.80
C PHE A 51 -5.61 -7.78 -5.87
N ALA A 52 -4.83 -8.33 -4.93
CA ALA A 52 -5.32 -9.33 -3.99
C ALA A 52 -6.47 -8.76 -3.15
N GLU A 53 -6.35 -7.51 -2.68
CA GLU A 53 -7.44 -6.83 -1.98
C GLU A 53 -8.62 -6.54 -2.90
N SER A 54 -8.37 -6.11 -4.14
CA SER A 54 -9.43 -5.90 -5.13
C SER A 54 -10.20 -7.19 -5.42
N PHE A 55 -9.52 -8.32 -5.60
CA PHE A 55 -10.11 -9.63 -5.86
C PHE A 55 -10.87 -10.15 -4.64
N GLN A 56 -10.28 -10.08 -3.45
CA GLN A 56 -10.95 -10.46 -2.21
C GLN A 56 -12.18 -9.59 -1.95
N SER A 57 -12.14 -8.31 -2.35
CA SER A 57 -13.27 -7.41 -2.20
C SER A 57 -14.50 -7.85 -2.99
N ILE A 58 -14.33 -8.58 -4.10
CA ILE A 58 -15.43 -9.09 -4.91
C ILE A 58 -16.32 -10.00 -4.06
N TRP A 59 -15.70 -11.02 -3.45
CA TRP A 59 -16.39 -11.99 -2.60
C TRP A 59 -16.98 -11.34 -1.36
N ASN A 60 -16.19 -10.50 -0.69
CA ASN A 60 -16.65 -9.82 0.53
C ASN A 60 -17.89 -8.96 0.26
N ARG A 61 -17.93 -8.27 -0.89
CA ARG A 61 -19.04 -7.38 -1.27
C ARG A 61 -20.27 -8.13 -1.72
N ALA A 62 -20.10 -9.18 -2.52
CA ALA A 62 -21.20 -10.05 -2.92
C ALA A 62 -21.89 -10.63 -1.67
N PHE A 63 -21.10 -11.20 -0.75
CA PHE A 63 -21.59 -11.76 0.50
C PHE A 63 -22.29 -10.71 1.37
N THR A 64 -21.66 -9.55 1.56
CA THR A 64 -22.22 -8.44 2.33
C THR A 64 -23.56 -7.94 1.77
N ALA A 65 -23.64 -7.76 0.45
CA ALA A 65 -24.85 -7.28 -0.21
C ALA A 65 -26.00 -8.28 -0.02
N VAL A 66 -25.74 -9.57 -0.26
CA VAL A 66 -26.74 -10.62 -0.11
C VAL A 66 -27.21 -10.74 1.34
N LEU A 67 -26.28 -10.82 2.30
CA LEU A 67 -26.62 -10.97 3.72
C LEU A 67 -27.40 -9.77 4.26
N GLY A 68 -26.96 -8.56 3.95
CA GLY A 68 -27.64 -7.33 4.37
C GLY A 68 -29.04 -7.21 3.75
N VAL A 69 -29.19 -7.54 2.47
CA VAL A 69 -30.49 -7.51 1.78
C VAL A 69 -31.44 -8.55 2.33
N ILE A 70 -31.01 -9.80 2.53
CA ILE A 70 -31.85 -10.88 3.06
C ILE A 70 -32.38 -10.50 4.45
N LEU A 71 -31.48 -10.13 5.37
CA LEU A 71 -31.87 -9.80 6.74
C LEU A 71 -32.68 -8.50 6.81
N GLY A 72 -32.29 -7.47 6.05
CA GLY A 72 -32.97 -6.18 6.05
C GLY A 72 -34.38 -6.28 5.48
N THR A 73 -34.54 -7.04 4.39
CA THR A 73 -35.84 -7.31 3.78
C THR A 73 -36.72 -8.14 4.70
N SER A 74 -36.16 -9.19 5.32
CA SER A 74 -36.90 -10.03 6.27
C SER A 74 -37.40 -9.21 7.46
N PHE A 75 -36.56 -8.36 8.03
CA PHE A 75 -36.94 -7.50 9.16
C PHE A 75 -37.94 -6.42 8.74
N ALA A 76 -37.84 -5.87 7.53
CA ALA A 76 -38.82 -4.92 7.01
C ALA A 76 -40.23 -5.53 6.90
N TYR A 77 -40.32 -6.82 6.52
CA TYR A 77 -41.59 -7.54 6.46
C TYR A 77 -42.11 -7.99 7.84
N LEU A 78 -41.22 -8.42 8.74
CA LEU A 78 -41.58 -8.86 10.10
C LEU A 78 -42.00 -7.71 11.01
N PHE A 79 -41.40 -6.52 10.82
CA PHE A 79 -41.62 -5.33 11.64
C PHE A 79 -42.16 -4.16 10.80
N PRO A 80 -43.38 -4.26 10.27
CA PRO A 80 -43.94 -3.22 9.40
C PRO A 80 -44.21 -1.91 10.15
N SER A 81 -44.47 -2.00 11.47
CA SER A 81 -44.77 -0.86 12.34
C SER A 81 -43.57 0.10 12.45
N PRO A 82 -43.74 1.39 12.12
CA PRO A 82 -42.65 2.37 12.15
C PRO A 82 -42.04 2.54 13.54
N TYR A 83 -42.81 2.34 14.62
CA TYR A 83 -42.33 2.44 16.00
C TYR A 83 -41.44 1.28 16.42
N LEU A 84 -41.61 0.09 15.82
CA LEU A 84 -40.82 -1.10 16.14
C LEU A 84 -39.55 -1.20 15.27
N ARG A 85 -39.48 -0.49 14.14
CA ARG A 85 -38.32 -0.52 13.23
C ARG A 85 -36.99 -0.11 13.88
N PRO A 86 -36.90 0.93 14.73
CA PRO A 86 -35.64 1.26 15.40
C PRO A 86 -35.13 0.12 16.28
N ILE A 87 -36.02 -0.53 17.03
CA ILE A 87 -35.68 -1.68 17.89
C ILE A 87 -35.25 -2.88 17.04
N ALA A 88 -36.02 -3.19 15.98
CA ALA A 88 -35.68 -4.23 15.02
C ALA A 88 -34.32 -3.98 14.35
N GLY A 89 -34.00 -2.71 14.05
CA GLY A 89 -32.72 -2.29 13.49
C GLY A 89 -31.55 -2.58 14.43
N GLY A 90 -31.67 -2.19 15.71
CA GLY A 90 -30.65 -2.48 16.72
C GLY A 90 -30.42 -3.97 16.92
N VAL A 91 -31.50 -4.75 17.05
CA VAL A 91 -31.42 -6.22 17.18
C VAL A 91 -30.81 -6.86 15.94
N GLY A 92 -31.21 -6.44 14.74
CA GLY A 92 -30.67 -6.96 13.48
C GLY A 92 -29.18 -6.67 13.32
N ILE A 93 -28.71 -5.48 13.71
CA ILE A 93 -27.28 -5.15 13.72
C ILE A 93 -26.50 -6.10 14.66
N LEU A 94 -27.00 -6.36 15.87
CA LEU A 94 -26.36 -7.30 16.79
C LEU A 94 -26.27 -8.71 16.20
N ILE A 95 -27.33 -9.17 15.53
CA ILE A 95 -27.35 -10.46 14.85
C ILE A 95 -26.30 -10.50 13.74
N ILE A 96 -26.23 -9.46 12.90
CA ILE A 96 -25.23 -9.37 11.81
C ILE A 96 -23.81 -9.39 12.36
N ILE A 97 -23.53 -8.59 13.40
CA ILE A 97 -22.21 -8.56 14.05
C ILE A 97 -21.84 -9.95 14.53
N LYS A 98 -22.72 -10.61 15.31
CA LYS A 98 -22.47 -11.95 15.84
C LYS A 98 -22.23 -12.97 14.73
N LEU A 99 -23.06 -12.95 13.69
CA LEU A 99 -22.95 -13.88 12.55
C LEU A 99 -21.62 -13.70 11.81
N LEU A 100 -21.21 -12.46 11.55
CA LEU A 100 -19.98 -12.16 10.84
C LEU A 100 -18.73 -12.46 11.68
N LEU A 101 -18.79 -12.31 13.01
CA LEU A 101 -17.73 -12.75 13.91
C LEU A 101 -17.55 -14.27 13.86
N ILE A 102 -18.65 -15.05 13.89
CA ILE A 102 -18.60 -16.52 13.76
C ILE A 102 -17.99 -16.94 12.41
N LEU A 103 -18.34 -16.23 11.34
CA LEU A 103 -17.82 -16.48 9.99
C LEU A 103 -16.42 -15.90 9.75
N LYS A 104 -15.78 -15.30 10.76
CA LYS A 104 -14.47 -14.62 10.66
C LYS A 104 -14.42 -13.56 9.53
N ALA A 105 -15.55 -12.89 9.29
CA ALA A 105 -15.76 -11.92 8.21
C ALA A 105 -15.87 -10.48 8.77
N GLU A 106 -15.03 -10.12 9.74
CA GLU A 106 -15.08 -8.85 10.48
C GLU A 106 -15.03 -7.61 9.58
N LYS A 107 -14.23 -7.68 8.50
CA LYS A 107 -14.11 -6.59 7.52
C LYS A 107 -15.43 -6.26 6.81
N SER A 108 -16.40 -7.19 6.84
CA SER A 108 -17.72 -7.03 6.21
C SER A 108 -18.78 -6.46 7.15
N ILE A 109 -18.49 -6.31 8.46
CA ILE A 109 -19.48 -5.87 9.47
C ILE A 109 -20.07 -4.52 9.12
N SER A 110 -19.23 -3.50 8.95
CA SER A 110 -19.68 -2.12 8.71
C SER A 110 -20.55 -2.01 7.45
N LEU A 111 -20.15 -2.64 6.35
CA LEU A 111 -20.90 -2.56 5.11
C LEU A 111 -22.21 -3.38 5.17
N SER A 112 -22.21 -4.53 5.86
CA SER A 112 -23.41 -5.37 6.02
C SER A 112 -24.48 -4.69 6.85
N THR A 113 -24.10 -4.01 7.94
CA THR A 113 -25.03 -3.26 8.78
C THR A 113 -25.61 -2.05 8.04
N ILE A 114 -24.81 -1.36 7.21
CA ILE A 114 -25.29 -0.27 6.34
C ILE A 114 -26.34 -0.80 5.33
N VAL A 115 -26.04 -1.90 4.64
CA VAL A 115 -26.98 -2.49 3.66
C VAL A 115 -28.27 -2.94 4.34
N PHE A 116 -28.16 -3.60 5.48
CA PHE A 116 -29.30 -4.02 6.31
C PHE A 116 -30.18 -2.83 6.70
N MET A 117 -29.60 -1.78 7.28
CA MET A 117 -30.34 -0.60 7.70
C MET A 117 -30.99 0.11 6.52
N ALA A 118 -30.29 0.19 5.39
CA ALA A 118 -30.83 0.78 4.17
C ALA A 118 -32.05 0.01 3.66
N CYS A 119 -32.02 -1.33 3.68
CA CYS A 119 -33.17 -2.16 3.31
C CYS A 119 -34.31 -2.03 4.33
N LEU A 120 -34.01 -2.05 5.64
CA LEU A 120 -35.02 -1.89 6.70
C LEU A 120 -35.73 -0.52 6.65
N ALA A 121 -35.02 0.53 6.25
CA ALA A 121 -35.56 1.89 6.14
C ALA A 121 -36.52 2.06 4.94
N THR A 122 -36.49 1.16 3.95
CA THR A 122 -37.39 1.23 2.80
C THR A 122 -38.82 0.84 3.16
N THR A 123 -39.77 1.18 2.29
CA THR A 123 -41.16 0.75 2.44
C THR A 123 -41.34 -0.66 1.91
N ALA A 124 -42.14 -1.49 2.58
CA ALA A 124 -42.31 -2.92 2.26
C ALA A 124 -42.71 -3.21 0.80
N LYS A 125 -43.40 -2.29 0.12
CA LYS A 125 -43.74 -2.41 -1.32
C LYS A 125 -42.54 -2.24 -2.26
N SER A 126 -41.51 -1.50 -1.84
CA SER A 126 -40.31 -1.22 -2.65
C SER A 126 -39.08 -2.01 -2.20
N THR A 127 -39.11 -2.63 -1.01
CA THR A 127 -37.96 -3.31 -0.42
C THR A 127 -37.41 -4.45 -1.29
N PHE A 128 -38.26 -5.22 -1.96
CA PHE A 128 -37.81 -6.31 -2.83
C PHE A 128 -37.03 -5.80 -4.05
N VAL A 129 -37.59 -4.81 -4.78
CA VAL A 129 -36.93 -4.19 -5.94
C VAL A 129 -35.64 -3.50 -5.50
N TYR A 130 -35.69 -2.76 -4.40
CA TYR A 130 -34.51 -2.12 -3.80
C TYR A 130 -33.41 -3.13 -3.48
N GLY A 131 -33.77 -4.26 -2.85
CA GLY A 131 -32.83 -5.31 -2.49
C GLY A 131 -32.16 -5.96 -3.70
N LEU A 132 -32.93 -6.27 -4.74
CA LEU A 132 -32.39 -6.80 -6.00
C LEU A 132 -31.44 -5.81 -6.67
N ASP A 133 -31.84 -4.55 -6.81
CA ASP A 133 -31.00 -3.50 -7.36
C ASP A 133 -29.74 -3.27 -6.52
N ARG A 134 -29.83 -3.45 -5.20
CA ARG A 134 -28.66 -3.38 -4.32
C ARG A 134 -27.68 -4.52 -4.60
N ILE A 135 -28.16 -5.75 -4.82
CA ILE A 135 -27.31 -6.89 -5.16
C ILE A 135 -26.71 -6.69 -6.56
N TYR A 136 -27.54 -6.51 -7.59
CA TYR A 136 -27.09 -6.35 -8.97
C TYR A 136 -26.19 -5.13 -9.13
N GLY A 137 -26.59 -4.01 -8.53
CA GLY A 137 -25.82 -2.78 -8.58
C GLY A 137 -24.45 -2.94 -7.92
N THR A 138 -24.38 -3.63 -6.78
CA THR A 138 -23.11 -3.93 -6.13
C THR A 138 -22.24 -4.83 -6.99
N LEU A 139 -22.77 -5.93 -7.52
CA LEU A 139 -22.02 -6.86 -8.37
C LEU A 139 -21.49 -6.18 -9.63
N LEU A 140 -22.32 -5.39 -10.31
CA LEU A 140 -21.92 -4.65 -11.50
C LEU A 140 -20.84 -3.61 -11.17
N GLY A 141 -21.02 -2.82 -10.12
CA GLY A 141 -20.05 -1.80 -9.72
C GLY A 141 -18.71 -2.42 -9.29
N VAL A 142 -18.75 -3.56 -8.58
CA VAL A 142 -17.56 -4.34 -8.25
C VAL A 142 -16.85 -4.83 -9.50
N ALA A 143 -17.57 -5.41 -10.45
CA ALA A 143 -16.99 -5.92 -11.69
C ALA A 143 -16.33 -4.79 -12.49
N VAL A 144 -17.03 -3.67 -12.70
CA VAL A 144 -16.49 -2.52 -13.42
C VAL A 144 -15.31 -1.91 -12.68
N GLY A 145 -15.44 -1.73 -11.36
CA GLY A 145 -14.37 -1.19 -10.53
C GLY A 145 -13.12 -2.06 -10.58
N PHE A 146 -13.28 -3.37 -10.47
CA PHE A 146 -12.20 -4.33 -10.59
C PHE A 146 -11.53 -4.30 -11.97
N LEU A 147 -12.32 -4.36 -13.04
CA LEU A 147 -11.82 -4.34 -14.42
C LEU A 147 -11.07 -3.03 -14.73
N VAL A 148 -11.60 -1.89 -14.30
CA VAL A 148 -10.92 -0.60 -14.47
C VAL A 148 -9.65 -0.53 -13.64
N ASN A 149 -9.67 -1.03 -12.40
CA ASN A 149 -8.50 -1.08 -11.54
C ASN A 149 -7.38 -1.94 -12.15
N LEU A 150 -7.76 -2.99 -12.87
CA LEU A 150 -6.85 -3.90 -13.57
C LEU A 150 -6.32 -3.33 -14.90
N LEU A 151 -7.21 -2.81 -15.75
CA LEU A 151 -6.91 -2.49 -17.15
C LEU A 151 -6.31 -1.11 -17.35
N ILE A 152 -6.75 -0.10 -16.59
CA ILE A 152 -6.36 1.29 -16.87
C ILE A 152 -4.97 1.60 -16.32
N PHE A 153 -4.64 1.12 -15.13
CA PHE A 153 -3.30 1.19 -14.54
C PHE A 153 -3.17 0.20 -13.39
N THR A 154 -2.56 -0.96 -13.66
CA THR A 154 -2.08 -1.87 -12.61
C THR A 154 -1.27 -1.05 -11.60
N PRO A 155 -1.52 -1.18 -10.29
CA PRO A 155 -0.75 -0.48 -9.27
C PRO A 155 0.76 -0.64 -9.54
N ASN A 156 1.48 0.45 -9.81
CA ASN A 156 2.93 0.40 -10.02
C ASN A 156 3.65 0.31 -8.66
N THR A 157 3.37 -0.77 -7.94
CA THR A 157 3.93 -1.07 -6.62
C THR A 157 5.46 -1.13 -6.69
N HIS A 158 6.02 -1.72 -7.75
CA HIS A 158 7.45 -1.76 -7.99
C HIS A 158 8.08 -0.38 -8.13
N GLY A 159 7.58 0.46 -9.03
CA GLY A 159 8.15 1.79 -9.25
C GLY A 159 8.03 2.69 -8.01
N ASN A 160 6.96 2.56 -7.24
CA ASN A 160 6.82 3.27 -5.96
C ASN A 160 7.82 2.75 -4.93
N PHE A 161 7.97 1.42 -4.80
CA PHE A 161 8.96 0.81 -3.91
C PHE A 161 10.38 1.29 -4.21
N ILE A 162 10.81 1.31 -5.48
CA ILE A 162 12.16 1.77 -5.84
C ILE A 162 12.35 3.25 -5.50
N LYS A 163 11.35 4.10 -5.75
CA LYS A 163 11.41 5.52 -5.39
C LYS A 163 11.51 5.74 -3.89
N ASP A 164 10.72 5.01 -3.11
CA ASP A 164 10.74 5.12 -1.65
C ASP A 164 12.05 4.57 -1.08
N ALA A 165 12.54 3.45 -1.63
CA ALA A 165 13.85 2.90 -1.30
C ALA A 165 14.99 3.89 -1.61
N GLU A 166 14.95 4.60 -2.75
CA GLU A 166 15.93 5.64 -3.09
C GLU A 166 15.88 6.82 -2.11
N ALA A 167 14.67 7.27 -1.75
CA ALA A 167 14.50 8.35 -0.78
C ALA A 167 15.04 7.94 0.60
N ILE A 168 14.75 6.71 1.05
CA ILE A 168 15.26 6.16 2.31
C ILE A 168 16.79 6.02 2.26
N TYR A 169 17.33 5.46 1.18
CA TYR A 169 18.78 5.33 0.98
C TYR A 169 19.49 6.68 1.13
N LYS A 170 18.98 7.76 0.50
CA LYS A 170 19.54 9.11 0.63
C LYS A 170 19.53 9.59 2.08
N ASN A 171 18.40 9.42 2.79
CA ASN A 171 18.28 9.82 4.18
C ASN A 171 19.24 9.05 5.11
N ILE A 172 19.37 7.73 4.93
CA ILE A 172 20.31 6.89 5.67
C ILE A 172 21.74 7.34 5.38
N LYS A 173 22.07 7.54 4.11
CA LYS A 173 23.38 8.04 3.69
C LYS A 173 23.72 9.36 4.39
N ASP A 174 22.81 10.31 4.43
CA ASP A 174 23.01 11.60 5.12
C ASP A 174 23.18 11.42 6.65
N LEU A 175 22.43 10.49 7.25
CA LEU A 175 22.52 10.17 8.68
C LEU A 175 23.89 9.57 9.05
N TYR A 176 24.40 8.65 8.24
CA TYR A 176 25.73 8.07 8.41
C TYR A 176 26.82 9.14 8.25
N LEU A 177 26.70 10.03 7.26
CA LEU A 177 27.66 11.12 7.09
C LEU A 177 27.69 12.04 8.32
N ASN A 178 26.51 12.42 8.81
CA ASN A 178 26.39 13.23 10.01
C ASN A 178 27.03 12.54 11.22
N HIS A 179 26.83 11.24 11.38
CA HIS A 179 27.47 10.46 12.45
C HIS A 179 28.99 10.37 12.30
N ILE A 180 29.50 10.17 11.09
CA ILE A 180 30.93 10.14 10.83
C ILE A 180 31.59 11.48 11.20
N ILE A 181 30.95 12.60 10.85
CA ILE A 181 31.52 13.94 11.07
C ILE A 181 31.33 14.42 12.51
N ASN A 182 30.12 14.29 13.05
CA ASN A 182 29.71 14.91 14.33
C ASN A 182 29.62 13.91 15.50
N GLY A 183 29.87 12.62 15.24
CA GLY A 183 29.96 11.57 16.23
C GLY A 183 28.66 10.99 16.73
N ARG A 184 27.68 11.80 17.16
CA ARG A 184 26.36 11.31 17.57
C ARG A 184 25.25 12.18 16.98
N PRO A 185 24.50 11.71 15.96
CA PRO A 185 23.35 12.44 15.47
C PRO A 185 22.23 12.49 16.52
N ASP A 186 21.46 13.57 16.49
CA ASP A 186 20.44 13.88 17.51
C ASP A 186 19.28 12.86 17.56
N ASP A 187 18.97 12.20 16.44
CA ASP A 187 17.86 11.25 16.35
C ASP A 187 18.13 10.15 15.31
N VAL A 188 18.54 8.97 15.80
CA VAL A 188 18.78 7.76 14.98
C VAL A 188 17.48 7.04 14.60
N HIS A 189 16.37 7.33 15.29
CA HIS A 189 15.06 6.71 15.07
C HIS A 189 14.15 7.49 14.12
N LYS A 190 14.61 8.68 13.67
CA LYS A 190 13.89 9.59 12.76
C LYS A 190 13.28 8.92 11.53
N PHE A 191 13.83 7.79 11.08
CA PHE A 191 13.42 7.09 9.86
C PHE A 191 12.69 5.76 10.07
N ASP A 192 12.45 5.34 11.32
CA ASP A 192 11.81 4.07 11.65
C ASP A 192 10.44 3.90 10.97
N SER A 193 9.65 4.98 10.91
CA SER A 193 8.34 4.98 10.25
C SER A 193 8.43 4.71 8.74
N LYS A 194 9.43 5.31 8.07
CA LYS A 194 9.66 5.12 6.63
C LYS A 194 10.18 3.71 6.32
N ILE A 195 11.08 3.19 7.15
CA ILE A 195 11.59 1.82 7.05
C ILE A 195 10.46 0.80 7.24
N ASN A 196 9.61 0.99 8.25
CA ASN A 196 8.45 0.14 8.48
C ASN A 196 7.44 0.21 7.32
N HIS A 197 7.24 1.39 6.73
CA HIS A 197 6.40 1.53 5.55
C HIS A 197 6.96 0.76 4.34
N LEU A 198 8.26 0.89 4.06
CA LEU A 198 8.93 0.16 2.97
C LEU A 198 8.81 -1.36 3.16
N LYS A 199 9.00 -1.85 4.39
CA LYS A 199 8.83 -3.26 4.76
C LYS A 199 7.41 -3.77 4.51
N GLN A 200 6.39 -2.97 4.83
CA GLN A 200 5.00 -3.33 4.54
C GLN A 200 4.75 -3.39 3.04
N MET A 201 5.19 -2.38 2.27
CA MET A 201 5.08 -2.37 0.82
C MET A 201 5.75 -3.58 0.17
N HIS A 202 6.96 -3.92 0.61
CA HIS A 202 7.68 -5.12 0.17
C HIS A 202 6.90 -6.40 0.44
N GLY A 203 6.33 -6.55 1.64
CA GLY A 203 5.49 -7.68 2.01
C GLY A 203 4.26 -7.83 1.10
N HIS A 204 3.58 -6.72 0.78
CA HIS A 204 2.48 -6.71 -0.18
C HIS A 204 2.93 -7.10 -1.59
N MET A 205 4.05 -6.56 -2.07
CA MET A 205 4.58 -6.93 -3.38
C MET A 205 4.92 -8.42 -3.49
N LYS A 206 5.51 -8.99 -2.43
CA LYS A 206 5.88 -10.40 -2.37
C LYS A 206 4.66 -11.30 -2.41
N SER A 207 3.61 -10.98 -1.65
CA SER A 207 2.37 -11.76 -1.67
C SER A 207 1.64 -11.72 -3.01
N GLU A 208 1.80 -10.62 -3.77
CA GLU A 208 1.15 -10.46 -5.07
C GLU A 208 1.94 -11.02 -6.26
N SER A 209 3.24 -11.24 -6.11
CA SER A 209 4.16 -11.60 -7.19
C SER A 209 3.80 -12.88 -7.97
N ASN A 210 3.04 -13.80 -7.36
CA ASN A 210 2.63 -15.07 -7.96
C ASN A 210 1.31 -14.99 -8.76
N HIS A 211 0.62 -13.84 -8.78
CA HIS A 211 -0.63 -13.71 -9.50
C HIS A 211 -0.44 -13.52 -11.00
N PHE A 212 -1.22 -14.25 -11.80
CA PHE A 212 -1.16 -14.27 -13.27
C PHE A 212 -1.23 -12.88 -13.93
N PHE A 213 -1.95 -11.95 -13.32
CA PHE A 213 -2.16 -10.60 -13.86
C PHE A 213 -1.10 -9.59 -13.42
N MET A 214 -0.13 -9.98 -12.59
CA MET A 214 0.95 -9.09 -12.18
C MET A 214 2.08 -9.08 -13.21
N PRO A 215 2.65 -7.89 -13.51
CA PRO A 215 3.86 -7.83 -14.31
C PRO A 215 4.97 -8.62 -13.60
N LYS A 216 5.81 -9.31 -14.37
CA LYS A 216 6.99 -10.00 -13.83
C LYS A 216 7.94 -8.96 -13.23
N ILE A 217 7.98 -8.91 -11.91
CA ILE A 217 8.88 -8.04 -11.15
C ILE A 217 10.14 -8.83 -10.79
N ASP A 218 11.31 -8.17 -10.79
CA ASP A 218 12.54 -8.73 -10.24
C ASP A 218 12.47 -8.74 -8.70
N LEU A 219 11.67 -9.67 -8.16
CA LEU A 219 11.40 -9.76 -6.74
C LEU A 219 12.68 -9.99 -5.92
N LYS A 220 13.64 -10.73 -6.49
CA LYS A 220 14.96 -10.97 -5.86
C LYS A 220 15.72 -9.66 -5.64
N ARG A 221 15.65 -8.73 -6.60
CA ARG A 221 16.23 -7.39 -6.44
C ARG A 221 15.52 -6.60 -5.35
N CYS A 222 14.19 -6.61 -5.31
CA CYS A 222 13.42 -5.91 -4.28
C CYS A 222 13.67 -6.48 -2.87
N ASP A 223 13.73 -7.81 -2.74
CA ASP A 223 14.11 -8.52 -1.51
C ASP A 223 15.46 -8.01 -1.01
N LYS A 224 16.47 -8.01 -1.90
CA LYS A 224 17.83 -7.58 -1.53
C LYS A 224 17.90 -6.11 -1.13
N ILE A 225 17.19 -5.21 -1.83
CA ILE A 225 17.13 -3.78 -1.46
C ILE A 225 16.51 -3.61 -0.07
N ASN A 226 15.38 -4.27 0.18
CA ASN A 226 14.67 -4.19 1.46
C ASN A 226 15.56 -4.67 2.62
N ASP A 227 16.20 -5.83 2.45
CA ASP A 227 17.05 -6.43 3.49
C ASP A 227 18.26 -5.55 3.80
N LEU A 228 18.95 -5.03 2.77
CA LEU A 228 20.10 -4.15 2.96
C LEU A 228 19.72 -2.81 3.62
N LEU A 229 18.56 -2.22 3.30
CA LEU A 229 18.11 -0.98 3.94
C LEU A 229 17.74 -1.19 5.42
N LEU A 230 17.10 -2.32 5.76
CA LEU A 230 16.83 -2.70 7.14
C LEU A 230 18.13 -2.95 7.92
N GLU A 231 19.11 -3.58 7.27
CA GLU A 231 20.43 -3.83 7.85
C GLU A 231 21.18 -2.52 8.12
N LEU A 232 21.14 -1.56 7.18
CA LEU A 232 21.73 -0.23 7.37
C LEU A 232 21.08 0.53 8.53
N ASP A 233 19.76 0.48 8.65
CA ASP A 233 19.04 1.09 9.77
C ASP A 233 19.47 0.50 11.12
N LEU A 234 19.55 -0.84 11.20
CA LEU A 234 20.01 -1.53 12.42
C LEU A 234 21.46 -1.19 12.76
N ARG A 235 22.36 -1.23 11.77
CA ARG A 235 23.79 -0.92 11.96
C ARG A 235 24.00 0.52 12.39
N MET A 236 23.20 1.46 11.89
CA MET A 236 23.27 2.86 12.29
C MET A 236 22.97 3.04 13.78
N LYS A 237 21.97 2.31 14.29
CA LYS A 237 21.63 2.29 15.72
C LYS A 237 22.77 1.73 16.57
N ILE A 238 23.43 0.67 16.10
CA ILE A 238 24.62 0.12 16.76
C ILE A 238 25.75 1.16 16.78
N LEU A 239 26.08 1.75 15.63
CA LEU A 239 27.15 2.77 15.53
C LEU A 239 26.87 3.98 16.41
N TRP A 240 25.60 4.39 16.53
CA TRP A 240 25.16 5.47 17.41
C TRP A 240 25.47 5.18 18.89
N GLU A 241 25.20 3.95 19.36
CA GLU A 241 25.50 3.52 20.74
C GLU A 241 27.01 3.56 21.05
N TYR A 242 27.84 3.08 20.13
CA TYR A 242 29.29 3.13 20.29
C TYR A 242 29.83 4.57 20.19
N GLY A 243 29.20 5.44 19.39
CA GLY A 243 29.72 6.77 19.07
C GLY A 243 30.93 6.71 18.14
N ASN A 244 31.42 7.88 17.71
CA ASN A 244 32.66 7.99 16.94
C ASN A 244 33.69 8.81 17.72
N ASP A 245 34.79 8.19 18.12
CA ASP A 245 35.94 8.87 18.75
C ASP A 245 36.94 9.42 17.70
N GLY A 246 36.54 9.45 16.43
CA GLY A 246 37.33 10.01 15.31
C GLY A 246 38.39 9.08 14.73
N LYS A 247 38.39 7.79 15.10
CA LYS A 247 39.40 6.81 14.66
C LYS A 247 38.83 5.85 13.61
N ILE A 248 38.87 6.29 12.36
CA ILE A 248 38.37 5.53 11.21
C ILE A 248 39.53 4.91 10.45
N ASP A 249 39.43 3.62 10.18
CA ASP A 249 40.44 2.88 9.43
C ASP A 249 40.56 3.39 7.98
N ILE A 250 41.78 3.35 7.45
CA ILE A 250 42.08 3.86 6.10
C ILE A 250 41.22 3.22 5.00
N LYS A 251 40.89 1.94 5.14
CA LYS A 251 39.99 1.23 4.21
C LYS A 251 38.57 1.82 4.22
N ASN A 252 38.09 2.22 5.39
CA ASN A 252 36.78 2.86 5.53
C ASN A 252 36.83 4.30 4.99
N VAL A 253 37.92 5.03 5.21
CA VAL A 253 38.13 6.37 4.62
C VAL A 253 38.05 6.30 3.08
N GLU A 254 38.72 5.32 2.44
CA GLU A 254 38.66 5.12 0.99
C GLU A 254 37.23 4.85 0.50
N LYS A 255 36.48 3.98 1.19
CA LYS A 255 35.06 3.70 0.87
C LYS A 255 34.19 4.94 1.03
N ILE A 256 34.35 5.69 2.12
CA ILE A 256 33.61 6.94 2.36
C ILE A 256 33.91 7.94 1.24
N SER A 257 35.17 8.10 0.85
CA SER A 257 35.54 8.99 -0.26
C SER A 257 34.89 8.58 -1.58
N ARG A 258 34.72 7.29 -1.84
CA ARG A 258 34.02 6.80 -3.03
C ARG A 258 32.52 7.07 -2.98
N ILE A 259 31.87 6.75 -1.86
CA ILE A 259 30.41 6.84 -1.69
C ILE A 259 29.95 8.31 -1.66
N TYR A 260 30.67 9.16 -0.92
CA TYR A 260 30.28 10.53 -0.66
C TYR A 260 30.99 11.55 -1.56
N LYS A 261 32.04 11.16 -2.28
CA LYS A 261 32.87 12.05 -3.10
C LYS A 261 33.54 13.18 -2.29
N TYR A 262 33.87 12.92 -1.03
CA TYR A 262 34.61 13.84 -0.15
C TYR A 262 35.89 13.18 0.36
N SER A 263 36.97 13.95 0.48
CA SER A 263 38.20 13.51 1.15
C SER A 263 38.11 13.82 2.65
N ILE A 264 38.12 12.78 3.47
CA ILE A 264 38.23 12.92 4.93
C ILE A 264 39.72 12.90 5.27
N PHE A 265 40.27 14.03 5.72
CA PHE A 265 41.72 14.16 5.97
C PHE A 265 42.15 13.93 7.43
N ASP A 266 41.22 13.90 8.40
CA ASP A 266 41.57 14.05 9.82
C ASP A 266 41.17 12.87 10.73
N HIS A 267 40.66 11.76 10.17
CA HIS A 267 40.16 10.60 10.96
C HIS A 267 41.09 9.37 10.95
N THR A 268 42.31 9.47 10.39
CA THR A 268 43.20 8.31 10.22
C THR A 268 44.09 8.08 11.44
N MET A 269 43.63 7.23 12.37
CA MET A 269 44.44 6.71 13.48
C MET A 269 44.15 5.21 13.63
N ARG A 270 45.15 4.32 13.50
CA ARG A 270 44.98 2.90 13.86
C ARG A 270 44.78 2.81 15.37
N SER A 271 43.63 2.29 15.80
CA SER A 271 43.38 1.97 17.20
C SER A 271 43.23 0.47 17.37
N ASN A 272 43.93 -0.09 18.36
CA ASN A 272 43.83 -1.50 18.72
C ASN A 272 42.82 -1.75 19.85
N ASN A 273 42.06 -0.73 20.25
CA ASN A 273 41.03 -0.88 21.29
C ASN A 273 39.80 -1.60 20.73
N GLU A 274 39.25 -2.54 21.50
CA GLU A 274 38.10 -3.36 21.09
C GLU A 274 36.88 -2.56 20.61
N PRO A 275 36.46 -1.44 21.24
CA PRO A 275 35.37 -0.62 20.73
C PRO A 275 35.63 -0.02 19.35
N ASP A 276 36.86 0.41 19.08
CA ASP A 276 37.25 1.00 17.79
C ASP A 276 37.27 -0.06 16.67
N LEU A 277 37.67 -1.30 17.00
CA LEU A 277 37.62 -2.44 16.09
C LEU A 277 36.18 -2.81 15.72
N VAL A 278 35.29 -2.88 16.72
CA VAL A 278 33.87 -3.16 16.50
C VAL A 278 33.22 -2.05 15.68
N TYR A 279 33.48 -0.79 16.00
CA TYR A 279 33.00 0.37 15.24
C TYR A 279 33.42 0.29 13.77
N ASN A 280 34.71 0.11 13.50
CA ASN A 280 35.23 0.06 12.13
C ASN A 280 34.72 -1.15 11.35
N TYR A 281 34.50 -2.29 12.01
CA TYR A 281 33.88 -3.46 11.39
C TYR A 281 32.42 -3.17 10.97
N GLN A 282 31.62 -2.60 11.87
CA GLN A 282 30.23 -2.24 11.59
C GLN A 282 30.12 -1.17 10.50
N LEU A 283 30.98 -0.16 10.54
CA LEU A 283 31.04 0.89 9.54
C LEU A 283 31.44 0.32 8.17
N SER A 284 32.44 -0.56 8.10
CA SER A 284 32.86 -1.19 6.85
C SER A 284 31.73 -1.96 6.16
N MET A 285 31.00 -2.78 6.93
CA MET A 285 29.83 -3.51 6.41
C MET A 285 28.72 -2.57 5.96
N ALA A 286 28.45 -1.51 6.72
CA ALA A 286 27.46 -0.52 6.33
C ALA A 286 27.83 0.17 4.99
N LEU A 287 29.09 0.55 4.81
CA LEU A 287 29.56 1.17 3.56
C LEU A 287 29.42 0.19 2.37
N ASP A 288 29.74 -1.10 2.55
CA ASP A 288 29.56 -2.11 1.51
C ASP A 288 28.07 -2.30 1.14
N SER A 289 27.20 -2.36 2.15
CA SER A 289 25.75 -2.44 1.95
C SER A 289 25.21 -1.18 1.25
N MET A 290 25.75 0.00 1.53
CA MET A 290 25.37 1.24 0.83
C MET A 290 25.73 1.22 -0.66
N GLU A 291 26.93 0.75 -1.02
CA GLU A 291 27.34 0.62 -2.43
C GLU A 291 26.42 -0.36 -3.17
N GLU A 292 26.11 -1.49 -2.55
CA GLU A 292 25.23 -2.49 -3.16
C GLU A 292 23.80 -1.98 -3.31
N VAL A 293 23.23 -1.30 -2.31
CA VAL A 293 21.91 -0.66 -2.45
C VAL A 293 21.90 0.35 -3.59
N TYR A 294 22.92 1.20 -3.68
CA TYR A 294 23.04 2.19 -4.75
C TYR A 294 23.06 1.53 -6.13
N ARG A 295 23.88 0.49 -6.31
CA ARG A 295 23.97 -0.29 -7.55
C ARG A 295 22.63 -0.94 -7.88
N LEU A 296 21.97 -1.55 -6.90
CA LEU A 296 20.67 -2.19 -7.08
C LEU A 296 19.61 -1.17 -7.46
N ILE A 297 19.58 0.02 -6.89
CA ILE A 297 18.60 1.07 -7.27
C ILE A 297 18.87 1.59 -8.69
N LYS A 298 20.14 1.87 -9.04
CA LYS A 298 20.53 2.47 -10.32
C LYS A 298 20.40 1.56 -11.54
N LYS A 299 20.35 0.23 -11.36
CA LYS A 299 20.14 -0.76 -12.44
C LYS A 299 18.88 -0.49 -13.31
N GLU A 300 17.90 0.27 -12.82
CA GLU A 300 16.71 0.65 -13.59
C GLU A 300 16.94 1.82 -14.56
N GLU A 301 17.89 2.73 -14.28
CA GLU A 301 18.17 3.87 -15.18
C GLU A 301 18.73 3.39 -16.52
N GLU A 302 19.57 2.35 -16.51
CA GLU A 302 20.14 1.76 -17.72
C GLU A 302 19.09 1.00 -18.55
N THR A 303 18.22 0.22 -17.90
CA THR A 303 17.17 -0.56 -18.60
C THR A 303 15.96 0.28 -19.04
N ALA A 304 15.67 1.40 -18.39
CA ALA A 304 14.64 2.36 -18.82
C ALA A 304 15.13 3.27 -19.96
N TYR A 305 16.42 3.63 -19.96
CA TYR A 305 17.06 4.33 -21.07
C TYR A 305 17.05 3.48 -22.34
N ASP A 306 17.39 2.20 -22.25
CA ASP A 306 17.34 1.28 -23.39
C ASP A 306 15.90 1.05 -23.89
N ARG A 307 14.91 0.89 -23.01
CA ARG A 307 13.51 0.76 -23.44
C ARG A 307 12.95 2.00 -24.14
N LYS A 308 13.38 3.21 -23.74
CA LYS A 308 13.04 4.45 -24.48
C LYS A 308 13.77 4.58 -25.80
N LYS A 309 14.99 4.04 -25.92
CA LYS A 309 15.81 4.09 -27.14
C LYS A 309 15.36 3.07 -28.20
N PHE A 310 14.80 1.93 -27.78
CA PHE A 310 14.42 0.82 -28.67
C PHE A 310 12.91 0.63 -28.90
N GLY A 311 12.06 1.57 -28.47
CA GLY A 311 10.70 1.71 -29.03
C GLY A 311 9.78 0.48 -28.93
N HIS A 312 9.92 -0.36 -27.91
CA HIS A 312 8.94 -1.44 -27.68
C HIS A 312 7.88 -0.97 -26.69
N SER A 313 6.72 -0.64 -27.27
CA SER A 313 5.45 -0.29 -26.63
C SER A 313 4.73 -1.54 -26.15
#